data_AF-A0AAV5VX30-F1
#
_entry.id   AF-A0AAV5VX30-F1
#
_cell.length_a   1.000
_cell.length_b   1.000
_cell.length_c   1.000
_cell.angle_alpha   90.00
_cell.angle_beta   90.00
_cell.angle_gamma   90.00
#
_symmetry.space_group_name_H-M   'P 1'
#
loop_
_entity.id
_entity.type
_entity.pdbx_description
1 polymer ?
#
loop_
_entity_poly.entity_id
_entity_poly.type
_entity_poly.pdbx_seq_one_letter_code
_entity_poly.pdbx_strand_id
1 'polypeptide(L)'
;LDQFNGRFVTDKSENYEEYLKALGVPLIFRKLAASISVTEVIKKEEGSVKKRRYILNPSLFFQGNKWIFGQESSFKNHSSEFELDKEFEETTTDGRKFM
;
A
#
# COMPACT_ATOMS: atom_id res chain seq x y z
N LEU A 1 -1.07 7.26 -12.29
CA LEU A 1 -0.59 6.42 -11.17
C LEU A 1 0.84 5.93 -11.38
N ASP A 2 1.36 5.86 -12.61
CA ASP A 2 2.70 5.33 -12.87
C ASP A 2 3.83 6.08 -12.13
N GLN A 3 3.65 7.37 -11.82
CA GLN A 3 4.57 8.15 -10.97
C GLN A 3 4.75 7.57 -9.55
N PHE A 4 3.80 6.76 -9.08
CA PHE A 4 3.88 6.12 -7.77
C PHE A 4 4.61 4.78 -7.84
N ASN A 5 4.93 4.24 -9.03
CA ASN A 5 5.71 3.01 -9.14
C ASN A 5 7.17 3.30 -8.74
N GLY A 6 7.61 2.78 -7.60
CA GLY A 6 8.92 3.11 -7.06
C GLY A 6 9.15 2.67 -5.62
N ARG A 7 10.29 3.11 -5.08
CA ARG A 7 10.72 2.88 -3.70
C ARG A 7 11.00 4.23 -3.04
N PHE A 8 10.33 4.49 -1.93
CA PHE A 8 10.33 5.79 -1.25
C PHE A 8 10.76 5.61 0.20
N VAL A 9 11.81 6.32 0.61
CA VAL A 9 12.28 6.31 1.99
C VAL A 9 11.69 7.50 2.73
N THR A 10 11.28 7.27 3.97
CA THR A 10 10.78 8.34 4.85
C THR A 10 11.86 9.40 5.04
N ASP A 11 11.57 10.63 4.60
CA ASP A 11 12.42 11.80 4.86
C ASP A 11 12.07 12.46 6.20
N LYS A 12 10.77 12.78 6.39
CA LYS A 12 10.26 13.41 7.61
C LYS A 12 8.88 12.85 7.99
N SER A 13 8.58 12.91 9.29
CA SER A 13 7.30 12.53 9.86
C SER A 13 6.91 13.53 10.94
N GLU A 14 5.69 14.06 10.87
CA GLU A 14 5.18 15.05 11.80
C GLU A 14 3.89 14.53 12.44
N ASN A 15 3.76 14.67 13.77
CA ASN A 15 2.56 14.31 14.53
C ASN A 15 2.14 12.81 14.49
N TYR A 16 3.06 11.90 14.13
CA TYR A 16 2.76 10.47 13.99
C TYR A 16 2.56 9.75 15.33
N GLU A 17 3.29 10.14 16.38
CA GLU A 17 3.07 9.58 17.73
C GLU A 17 1.67 9.95 18.26
N GLU A 18 1.21 11.17 17.99
CA GLU A 18 -0.11 11.69 18.34
C GLU A 18 -1.22 10.99 17.57
N TYR A 19 -1.01 10.72 16.27
CA TYR A 19 -1.92 9.90 15.48
C TYR A 19 -2.09 8.51 16.09
N LEU A 20 -0.98 7.81 16.38
CA LEU A 20 -1.03 6.50 17.02
C LEU A 20 -1.67 6.57 18.43
N LYS A 21 -1.53 7.70 19.13
CA LYS A 21 -2.17 7.92 20.43
C LYS A 21 -3.68 7.99 20.31
N ALA A 22 -4.19 8.71 19.32
CA ALA A 22 -5.62 8.78 19.04
C ALA A 22 -6.21 7.42 18.68
N LEU A 23 -5.42 6.53 18.06
CA LEU A 23 -5.78 5.15 17.76
C LEU A 23 -5.70 4.20 18.95
N GLY A 24 -5.31 4.67 20.14
CA GLY A 24 -5.21 3.84 21.34
C GLY A 24 -3.95 2.96 21.42
N VAL A 25 -2.97 3.17 20.56
CA VAL A 25 -1.71 2.40 20.57
C VAL A 25 -0.93 2.72 21.87
N PRO A 26 -0.44 1.71 22.63
CA PRO A 26 0.30 1.94 23.87
C PRO A 26 1.60 2.72 23.67
N LEU A 27 1.96 3.56 24.65
CA LEU A 27 3.09 4.52 24.57
C LEU A 27 4.39 3.92 24.02
N ILE A 28 4.77 2.73 24.48
CA ILE A 28 6.02 2.06 24.08
C ILE A 28 6.01 1.76 22.57
N PHE A 29 4.90 1.26 22.03
CA PHE A 29 4.78 0.95 20.60
C PHE A 29 4.79 2.22 19.74
N ARG A 30 4.17 3.31 20.21
CA ARG A 30 4.17 4.57 19.45
C ARG A 30 5.55 5.19 19.34
N LYS A 31 6.31 5.18 20.44
CA LYS A 31 7.69 5.68 20.44
C LYS A 31 8.59 4.87 19.51
N LEU A 32 8.47 3.55 19.52
CA LEU A 32 9.19 2.69 18.59
C LEU A 32 8.82 3.01 17.14
N ALA A 33 7.52 3.06 16.82
CA ALA A 33 7.05 3.35 15.47
C ALA A 33 7.50 4.74 14.97
N ALA A 34 7.46 5.77 15.81
CA ALA A 34 7.88 7.13 15.45
C ALA A 34 9.41 7.28 15.28
N SER A 35 10.20 6.37 15.86
CA SER A 35 11.66 6.44 15.78
C SER A 35 12.26 5.74 14.55
N ILE A 36 11.44 5.03 13.77
CA ILE A 36 11.91 4.16 12.69
C ILE A 36 11.66 4.81 11.33
N SER A 37 12.68 4.78 10.47
CA SER A 37 12.52 5.09 9.05
C SER A 37 11.86 3.91 8.34
N VAL A 38 10.84 4.22 7.54
CA VAL A 38 10.09 3.25 6.76
C VAL A 38 10.41 3.45 5.28
N THR A 39 10.53 2.34 4.55
CA THR A 39 10.60 2.35 3.09
C THR A 39 9.32 1.81 2.49
N GLU A 40 8.64 2.64 1.71
CA GLU A 40 7.45 2.26 0.95
C GLU A 40 7.85 1.79 -0.45
N VAL A 41 7.34 0.64 -0.86
CA VAL A 41 7.58 0.00 -2.15
C VAL A 41 6.25 -0.15 -2.84
N ILE A 42 6.02 0.61 -3.90
CA ILE A 42 4.78 0.61 -4.66
C ILE A 42 5.10 0.05 -6.04
N LYS A 43 4.43 -1.05 -6.42
CA LYS A 43 4.63 -1.70 -7.72
C LYS A 43 3.31 -1.82 -8.45
N LYS A 44 3.31 -1.41 -9.71
CA LYS A 44 2.23 -1.69 -10.65
C LYS A 44 2.47 -3.04 -11.30
N GLU A 45 1.49 -3.94 -11.24
CA GLU A 45 1.54 -5.18 -12.01
C GLU A 45 1.12 -4.87 -13.46
N GLU A 46 2.06 -4.96 -14.41
CA GLU A 46 1.74 -4.74 -15.81
C GLU A 46 0.91 -5.91 -16.35
N GLY A 47 -0.38 -5.65 -16.60
CA GLY A 47 -1.27 -6.63 -17.20
C GLY A 47 -0.76 -7.06 -18.59
N SER A 48 -0.53 -8.35 -18.79
CA SER A 48 -0.27 -8.92 -20.12
C SER A 48 -1.53 -8.76 -20.99
N VAL A 49 -1.59 -7.72 -21.81
CA VAL A 49 -2.69 -7.54 -22.76
C VAL A 49 -2.63 -8.66 -23.81
N LYS A 50 -3.44 -9.71 -23.65
CA LYS A 50 -3.69 -10.66 -24.74
C LYS A 50 -4.56 -9.95 -25.79
N LYS A 51 -3.95 -9.50 -26.89
CA LYS A 51 -4.66 -9.06 -28.11
C LYS A 51 -5.62 -10.17 -28.56
N ARG A 52 -6.90 -10.11 -28.20
CA ARG A 52 -7.92 -10.95 -28.84
C ARG A 52 -8.23 -10.34 -30.20
N ARG A 53 -7.92 -11.08 -31.27
CA ARG A 53 -7.92 -10.64 -32.66
C ARG A 53 -9.31 -10.24 -33.22
N TYR A 54 -10.39 -10.47 -32.47
CA TYR A 54 -11.75 -10.08 -32.87
C TYR A 54 -12.62 -9.81 -31.63
N ILE A 55 -12.90 -8.54 -31.31
CA ILE A 55 -14.02 -8.17 -30.43
C ILE A 55 -14.67 -6.92 -31.01
N LEU A 56 -15.89 -7.07 -31.53
CA LEU A 56 -16.78 -6.02 -32.06
C LEU A 56 -17.58 -5.31 -30.93
N ASN A 57 -16.97 -5.15 -29.75
CA ASN A 57 -17.55 -4.43 -28.60
C ASN A 57 -16.40 -3.73 -27.84
N PRO A 58 -16.26 -2.39 -27.92
CA PRO A 58 -15.07 -1.68 -27.47
C PRO A 58 -15.14 -1.25 -25.99
N SER A 59 -15.48 -2.16 -25.09
CA SER A 59 -15.30 -1.95 -23.65
C SER A 59 -14.24 -2.92 -23.12
N LEU A 60 -13.01 -2.78 -23.62
CA LEU A 60 -11.85 -3.55 -23.18
C LEU A 60 -10.70 -2.60 -22.87
N PHE A 61 -10.55 -2.24 -21.59
CA PHE A 61 -9.34 -1.63 -21.06
C PHE A 61 -8.92 -2.41 -19.81
N PHE A 62 -8.10 -3.44 -19.98
CA PHE A 62 -7.34 -4.05 -18.87
C PHE A 62 -5.89 -3.59 -19.00
N GLN A 63 -5.58 -2.45 -18.38
CA GLN A 63 -4.21 -1.97 -18.18
C GLN A 63 -3.93 -1.90 -16.69
N GLY A 64 -3.14 -2.85 -16.18
CA GLY A 64 -2.45 -2.79 -14.88
C GLY A 64 -3.26 -2.24 -13.70
N ASN A 65 -4.40 -2.89 -13.41
CA ASN A 65 -5.27 -2.50 -12.30
C ASN A 65 -4.81 -3.05 -10.94
N LYS A 66 -3.86 -3.99 -10.93
CA LYS A 66 -3.37 -4.67 -9.74
C LYS A 66 -2.08 -4.01 -9.26
N TRP A 67 -2.05 -3.68 -7.99
CA TRP A 67 -0.98 -2.95 -7.33
C TRP A 67 -0.52 -3.70 -6.09
N ILE A 68 0.79 -3.64 -5.85
CA ILE A 68 1.41 -4.15 -4.64
C ILE A 68 1.94 -2.96 -3.86
N PHE A 69 1.52 -2.85 -2.61
CA PHE A 69 2.00 -1.87 -1.66
C PHE A 69 2.75 -2.59 -0.54
N GLY A 70 4.06 -2.40 -0.49
CA GLY A 70 4.94 -2.99 0.51
C GLY A 70 5.53 -1.93 1.43
N GLN A 71 5.42 -2.13 2.73
CA GLN A 71 6.04 -1.31 3.75
C GLN A 71 7.19 -2.10 4.39
N GLU A 72 8.42 -1.60 4.28
CA GLU A 72 9.62 -2.21 4.85
C GLU A 72 10.19 -1.36 5.99
N SER A 73 10.48 -1.97 7.14
CA SER A 73 11.08 -1.29 8.29
C SER A 73 11.92 -2.26 9.12
N SER A 74 12.71 -1.75 10.07
CA SER A 74 13.46 -2.59 11.01
C SER A 74 12.58 -3.30 12.05
N PHE A 75 11.30 -2.92 12.17
CA PHE A 75 10.39 -3.47 13.17
C PHE A 75 9.42 -4.48 12.58
N LYS A 76 8.66 -4.09 11.55
CA LYS A 76 7.68 -4.96 10.91
C LYS A 76 7.56 -4.60 9.43
N ASN A 77 7.59 -5.63 8.59
CA ASN A 77 7.30 -5.50 7.17
C ASN A 77 5.84 -5.88 6.92
N HIS A 78 5.22 -5.20 5.96
CA HIS A 78 3.84 -5.45 5.55
C HIS A 78 3.75 -5.37 4.03
N SER A 79 2.86 -6.16 3.45
CA SER A 79 2.60 -6.12 2.01
C SER A 79 1.14 -6.40 1.77
N SER A 80 0.53 -5.56 0.93
CA SER A 80 -0.84 -5.70 0.47
C SER A 80 -0.87 -5.71 -1.04
N GLU A 81 -1.78 -6.50 -1.58
CA GLU A 81 -2.04 -6.58 -3.00
C GLU A 81 -3.51 -6.28 -3.23
N PHE A 82 -3.80 -5.27 -4.06
CA PHE A 82 -5.15 -4.80 -4.28
C PHE A 82 -5.37 -4.39 -5.73
N GLU A 83 -6.63 -4.29 -6.10
CA GLU A 83 -7.04 -3.73 -7.38
C GLU A 83 -7.66 -2.35 -7.15
N LEU A 84 -7.35 -1.39 -8.01
CA LEU A 84 -7.98 -0.07 -7.91
C LEU A 84 -9.48 -0.20 -8.15
N ASP A 85 -10.25 0.61 -7.43
CA ASP A 85 -11.72 0.67 -7.48
C ASP A 85 -12.41 -0.67 -7.12
N LYS A 86 -11.72 -1.56 -6.38
CA LYS A 86 -12.31 -2.77 -5.80
C LYS A 86 -12.08 -2.81 -4.29
N GLU A 87 -13.16 -3.08 -3.54
CA GLU A 87 -13.09 -3.32 -2.10
C GLU A 87 -12.24 -4.56 -1.80
N PHE A 88 -11.46 -4.51 -0.73
CA PHE A 88 -10.63 -5.62 -0.26
C PHE A 88 -10.52 -5.59 1.26
N GLU A 89 -10.32 -6.76 1.87
CA GLU A 89 -10.10 -6.85 3.31
C GLU A 89 -8.66 -6.42 3.64
N GLU A 90 -8.51 -5.40 4.49
CA GLU A 90 -7.21 -4.92 4.94
C GLU A 90 -7.01 -5.25 6.43
N THR A 91 -5.81 -5.73 6.78
CA THR A 91 -5.36 -5.80 8.18
C THR A 91 -4.17 -4.87 8.37
N THR A 92 -4.34 -3.82 9.17
CA THR A 92 -3.30 -2.82 9.40
C THR A 92 -2.11 -3.40 10.18
N THR A 93 -0.98 -2.70 10.16
CA THR A 93 0.25 -3.11 10.86
C THR A 93 0.07 -3.29 12.37
N ASP A 94 -0.85 -2.55 12.97
CA ASP A 94 -1.26 -2.64 14.38
C ASP A 94 -2.40 -3.64 14.65
N GLY A 95 -2.87 -4.36 13.63
CA GLY A 95 -3.77 -5.52 13.78
C GLY A 95 -5.27 -5.24 13.66
N ARG A 96 -5.67 -4.02 13.30
CA ARG A 96 -7.08 -3.69 13.04
C ARG A 96 -7.49 -4.21 11.66
N LYS A 97 -8.74 -4.66 11.54
CA LYS A 97 -9.31 -5.18 10.29
C LYS A 97 -10.34 -4.21 9.71
N PHE A 98 -10.30 -4.03 8.40
CA PHE A 98 -11.21 -3.19 7.64
C PHE A 98 -11.78 -3.98 6.45
N MET A 99 -13.04 -3.67 6.09
CA MET A 99 -13.74 -4.12 4.89
C MET A 99 -14.15 -2.90 4.08
#